data_AF-A0A354CPE5-F1
#
_entry.id   AF-A0A354CPE5-F1
#
_cell.length_a   1.000
_cell.length_b   1.000
_cell.length_c   1.000
_cell.angle_alpha   90.00
_cell.angle_beta   90.00
_cell.angle_gamma   90.00
#
_symmetry.space_group_name_H-M   'P 1'
#
loop_
_entity.id
_entity.type
_entity.pdbx_description
1 polymer ?
#
loop_
_entity_poly.entity_id
_entity_poly.type
_entity_poly.pdbx_seq_one_letter_code
_entity_poly.pdbx_strand_id
1 'polypeptide(L)'
;MNNEIDFRHAVNDMACSIITFDSNYIVVKADQRAYQFVYEEYTRFDKLIADDDVERFYRYIENEDAPSEQFVVVRMRRRDGVYRPCLIIALRRAYPVNGTKYTDVELRDIVTLNARYKKMDLDVRKYRSIMGMLAEYFFEYNPSDGMFTFFCYRGYRADNIEKADIDEVLKRLIEEKHVDGDNIDKLYMLFEKIKSCEASFTVELETNI
;
A
#
# COMPACT_ATOMS: atom_id res chain seq x y z
N MET A 1 -24.33 -27.93 -2.17
CA MET A 1 -24.66 -26.63 -1.54
C MET A 1 -23.82 -25.58 -2.25
N ASN A 2 -24.46 -24.55 -2.82
CA ASN A 2 -23.76 -23.48 -3.53
C ASN A 2 -22.92 -22.69 -2.51
N ASN A 3 -21.59 -22.78 -2.60
CA ASN A 3 -20.68 -21.89 -1.88
C ASN A 3 -20.71 -20.52 -2.56
N GLU A 4 -21.75 -19.72 -2.25
CA GLU A 4 -21.91 -18.38 -2.77
C GLU A 4 -20.78 -17.49 -2.23
N ILE A 5 -19.98 -16.93 -3.14
CA ILE A 5 -18.86 -16.04 -2.79
C ILE A 5 -19.41 -14.63 -2.61
N ASP A 6 -19.17 -14.03 -1.45
CA ASP A 6 -19.62 -12.66 -1.16
C ASP A 6 -18.52 -11.63 -1.45
N PHE A 7 -18.89 -10.60 -2.22
CA PHE A 7 -18.05 -9.46 -2.58
C PHE A 7 -18.46 -8.15 -1.87
N ARG A 8 -19.39 -8.16 -0.91
CA ARG A 8 -19.90 -6.97 -0.20
C ARG A 8 -18.99 -6.56 0.98
N HIS A 9 -18.96 -5.28 1.33
CA HIS A 9 -18.14 -4.76 2.45
C HIS A 9 -18.89 -4.93 3.79
N ALA A 10 -18.24 -5.40 4.86
CA ALA A 10 -18.87 -5.60 6.17
C ALA A 10 -18.11 -4.89 7.31
N VAL A 11 -18.78 -4.68 8.44
CA VAL A 11 -18.32 -3.80 9.55
C VAL A 11 -17.20 -4.42 10.41
N ASN A 12 -16.75 -5.66 10.12
CA ASN A 12 -15.71 -6.38 10.84
C ASN A 12 -14.64 -6.94 9.88
N ASP A 13 -14.04 -6.06 9.08
CA ASP A 13 -13.24 -6.46 7.91
C ASP A 13 -11.72 -6.45 8.21
N MET A 14 -11.14 -7.65 8.26
CA MET A 14 -9.70 -7.89 8.37
C MET A 14 -9.06 -7.72 6.98
N ALA A 15 -8.23 -6.70 6.79
CA ALA A 15 -7.50 -6.52 5.53
C ALA A 15 -6.24 -7.39 5.45
N CYS A 16 -5.55 -7.50 6.58
CA CYS A 16 -4.35 -8.29 6.76
C CYS A 16 -4.25 -8.70 8.23
N SER A 17 -3.78 -9.91 8.47
CA SER A 17 -3.42 -10.43 9.80
C SER A 17 -2.33 -11.50 9.67
N ILE A 18 -1.54 -11.69 10.73
CA ILE A 18 -0.59 -12.80 10.84
C ILE A 18 -1.22 -13.89 11.70
N ILE A 19 -1.20 -15.11 11.18
CA ILE A 19 -1.70 -16.32 11.83
C ILE A 19 -0.56 -17.31 11.95
N THR A 20 -0.39 -17.88 13.13
CA THR A 20 0.56 -18.97 13.40
C THR A 20 -0.21 -20.26 13.67
N PHE A 21 0.19 -21.34 13.01
CA PHE A 21 -0.31 -22.69 13.28
C PHE A 21 0.83 -23.69 13.49
N ASP A 22 0.54 -24.77 14.20
CA ASP A 22 1.49 -25.87 14.45
C ASP A 22 1.58 -26.86 13.28
N SER A 23 2.39 -27.92 13.40
CA SER A 23 2.52 -28.97 12.39
C SER A 23 1.21 -29.71 12.04
N ASN A 24 0.18 -29.64 12.90
CA ASN A 24 -1.14 -30.22 12.66
C ASN A 24 -2.14 -29.20 12.10
N TYR A 25 -1.65 -28.01 11.72
CA TYR A 25 -2.41 -26.86 11.25
C TYR A 25 -3.34 -26.27 12.31
N ILE A 26 -3.18 -26.59 13.59
CA ILE A 26 -3.96 -25.98 14.67
C ILE A 26 -3.50 -24.54 14.85
N VAL A 27 -4.42 -23.59 14.76
CA VAL A 27 -4.11 -22.17 14.99
C VAL A 27 -3.76 -21.96 16.47
N VAL A 28 -2.54 -21.49 16.73
CA VAL A 28 -2.01 -21.25 18.08
C VAL A 28 -1.88 -19.77 18.42
N LYS A 29 -1.84 -18.90 17.40
CA LYS A 29 -1.74 -17.45 17.57
C LYS A 29 -2.37 -16.73 16.38
N ALA A 30 -3.18 -15.73 16.66
CA ALA A 30 -3.66 -14.75 15.69
C ALA A 30 -3.97 -13.44 16.43
N ASP A 31 -4.11 -12.34 15.68
CA ASP A 31 -4.64 -11.09 16.26
C ASP A 31 -6.18 -11.12 16.34
N GLN A 32 -6.76 -10.15 17.07
CA GLN A 32 -8.21 -10.06 17.27
C GLN A 32 -8.99 -9.93 15.95
N ARG A 33 -8.41 -9.33 14.90
CA ARG A 33 -9.09 -9.15 13.61
C ARG A 33 -9.21 -10.48 12.88
N ALA A 34 -8.15 -11.31 12.91
CA ALA A 34 -8.24 -12.67 12.38
C ALA A 34 -9.28 -13.51 13.14
N TYR A 35 -9.29 -13.45 14.48
CA TYR A 35 -10.31 -14.17 15.26
C TYR A 35 -11.75 -13.72 14.95
N GLN A 36 -11.96 -12.42 14.75
CA GLN A 36 -13.26 -11.90 14.31
C GLN A 36 -13.64 -12.34 12.89
N PHE A 37 -12.65 -12.57 12.02
CA PHE A 37 -12.85 -12.95 10.63
C PHE A 37 -13.25 -14.43 10.49
N VAL A 38 -12.53 -15.37 11.11
CA VAL A 38 -12.78 -16.82 10.94
C VAL A 38 -13.56 -17.49 12.07
N TYR A 39 -13.54 -16.93 13.28
CA TYR A 39 -14.11 -17.45 14.54
C TYR A 39 -14.08 -18.97 14.74
N GLU A 40 -13.05 -19.42 15.46
CA GLU A 40 -13.07 -20.44 16.52
C GLU A 40 -11.64 -20.52 17.08
N GLU A 41 -11.49 -20.55 18.41
CA GLU A 41 -10.18 -20.81 19.04
C GLU A 41 -9.79 -22.28 18.82
N TYR A 42 -8.51 -22.54 18.55
CA TYR A 42 -7.96 -23.90 18.32
C TYR A 42 -8.51 -24.63 17.09
N THR A 43 -9.11 -23.94 16.13
CA THR A 43 -9.51 -24.55 14.86
C THR A 43 -8.31 -24.84 13.97
N ARG A 44 -8.40 -25.92 13.19
CA ARG A 44 -7.41 -26.20 12.17
C ARG A 44 -7.55 -25.20 11.02
N PHE A 45 -6.46 -24.54 10.66
CA PHE A 45 -6.43 -23.52 9.63
C PHE A 45 -6.94 -24.04 8.28
N ASP A 46 -6.58 -25.26 7.90
CA ASP A 46 -7.00 -25.91 6.66
C ASP A 46 -8.52 -26.18 6.59
N LYS A 47 -9.21 -26.34 7.73
CA LYS A 47 -10.68 -26.50 7.80
C LYS A 47 -11.44 -25.19 7.56
N LEU A 48 -10.74 -24.07 7.59
CA LEU A 48 -11.30 -22.76 7.24
C LEU A 48 -11.24 -22.54 5.72
N ILE A 49 -10.54 -23.38 4.97
CA ILE A 49 -10.41 -23.26 3.51
C ILE A 49 -11.53 -24.07 2.83
N ALA A 50 -12.05 -23.58 1.70
CA ALA A 50 -13.00 -24.33 0.89
C ALA A 50 -12.36 -25.63 0.39
N ASP A 51 -13.10 -26.74 0.42
CA ASP A 51 -12.56 -28.08 0.15
C ASP A 51 -11.76 -28.16 -1.17
N ASP A 52 -12.26 -27.55 -2.26
CA ASP A 52 -11.57 -27.56 -3.56
C ASP A 52 -10.21 -26.83 -3.57
N ASP A 53 -9.97 -25.94 -2.60
CA ASP A 53 -8.78 -25.09 -2.53
C ASP A 53 -7.72 -25.66 -1.57
N VAL A 54 -8.06 -26.66 -0.75
CA VAL A 54 -7.20 -27.23 0.30
C VAL A 54 -5.94 -27.88 -0.28
N GLU A 55 -6.04 -28.68 -1.35
CA GLU A 55 -4.87 -29.30 -1.98
C GLU A 55 -3.88 -28.26 -2.54
N ARG A 56 -4.41 -27.14 -3.04
CA ARG A 56 -3.58 -26.03 -3.51
C ARG A 56 -2.86 -25.34 -2.34
N PHE A 57 -3.54 -25.19 -1.20
CA PHE A 57 -2.93 -24.69 0.03
C PHE A 57 -1.79 -25.60 0.51
N TYR A 58 -1.98 -26.92 0.59
CA TYR A 58 -0.92 -27.84 1.03
C TYR A 58 0.30 -27.79 0.14
N ARG A 59 0.11 -27.88 -1.19
CA ARG A 59 1.22 -27.76 -2.16
C ARG A 59 2.02 -26.47 -2.00
N TYR A 60 1.36 -25.38 -1.61
CA TYR A 60 2.03 -24.11 -1.37
C TYR A 60 2.76 -24.08 -0.01
N ILE A 61 2.10 -24.48 1.07
CA ILE A 61 2.65 -24.35 2.43
C ILE A 61 3.80 -25.33 2.69
N GLU A 62 3.75 -26.52 2.11
CA GLU A 62 4.75 -27.58 2.27
C GLU A 62 5.97 -27.39 1.36
N ASN A 63 5.87 -26.53 0.34
CA ASN A 63 6.99 -26.21 -0.54
C ASN A 63 7.97 -25.26 0.14
N GLU A 64 8.99 -25.81 0.81
CA GLU A 64 10.03 -25.03 1.51
C GLU A 64 10.96 -24.25 0.56
N ASP A 65 11.09 -24.68 -0.69
CA ASP A 65 11.92 -24.04 -1.72
C ASP A 65 11.20 -22.89 -2.46
N ALA A 66 9.94 -22.62 -2.12
CA ALA A 66 9.17 -21.54 -2.72
C ALA A 66 9.77 -20.16 -2.40
N PRO A 67 9.90 -19.24 -3.37
CA PRO A 67 10.35 -17.88 -3.14
C PRO A 67 9.50 -17.15 -2.09
N SER A 68 10.11 -16.25 -1.32
CA SER A 68 9.46 -15.49 -0.24
C SER A 68 8.30 -14.59 -0.69
N GLU A 69 8.23 -14.25 -1.98
CA GLU A 69 7.16 -13.42 -2.56
C GLU A 69 6.00 -14.23 -3.15
N GLN A 70 6.08 -15.56 -3.15
CA GLN A 70 5.01 -16.40 -3.67
C GLN A 70 3.82 -16.41 -2.72
N PHE A 71 2.60 -16.45 -3.26
CA PHE A 71 1.36 -16.54 -2.50
C PHE A 71 0.42 -17.60 -3.07
N VAL A 72 -0.57 -18.01 -2.27
CA VAL A 72 -1.72 -18.80 -2.75
C VAL A 72 -3.00 -18.02 -2.52
N VAL A 73 -3.93 -18.11 -3.48
CA VAL A 73 -5.29 -17.60 -3.33
C VAL A 73 -6.22 -18.77 -3.05
N VAL A 74 -6.95 -18.69 -1.94
CA VAL A 74 -7.93 -19.70 -1.52
C VAL A 74 -9.19 -19.01 -1.02
N ARG A 75 -10.32 -19.70 -1.03
CA ARG A 75 -11.55 -19.24 -0.40
C ARG A 75 -11.54 -19.62 1.07
N MET A 76 -11.54 -18.64 1.95
CA MET A 76 -11.62 -18.83 3.41
C MET A 76 -13.05 -18.62 3.88
N ARG A 77 -13.55 -19.52 4.72
CA ARG A 77 -14.82 -19.43 5.42
C ARG A 77 -14.71 -18.37 6.52
N ARG A 78 -15.62 -17.41 6.50
CA ARG A 78 -15.77 -16.42 7.56
C ARG A 78 -16.67 -16.94 8.67
N ARG A 79 -16.68 -16.21 9.78
CA ARG A 79 -17.58 -16.44 10.93
C ARG A 79 -19.05 -16.53 10.54
N ASP A 80 -19.49 -15.75 9.55
CA ASP A 80 -20.87 -15.76 9.04
C ASP A 80 -21.17 -16.94 8.10
N GLY A 81 -20.20 -17.84 7.92
CA GLY A 81 -20.31 -19.03 7.08
C GLY A 81 -20.02 -18.77 5.60
N VAL A 82 -19.82 -17.51 5.21
CA VAL A 82 -19.60 -17.14 3.80
C VAL A 82 -18.12 -17.27 3.44
N TYR A 83 -17.86 -17.77 2.24
CA TYR A 83 -16.50 -17.89 1.72
C TYR A 83 -16.06 -16.60 1.03
N ARG A 84 -14.86 -16.13 1.35
CA ARG A 84 -14.21 -15.00 0.66
C ARG A 84 -12.84 -15.37 0.10
N PRO A 85 -12.46 -14.80 -1.06
CA PRO A 85 -11.14 -15.00 -1.60
C PRO A 85 -10.10 -14.29 -0.72
N CYS A 86 -9.17 -15.07 -0.20
CA CYS A 86 -8.06 -14.59 0.60
C CYS A 86 -6.74 -14.97 -0.06
N LEU A 87 -5.75 -14.10 0.13
CA LEU A 87 -4.37 -14.35 -0.23
C LEU A 87 -3.62 -14.81 1.02
N ILE A 88 -2.87 -15.90 0.91
CA ILE A 88 -2.02 -16.45 1.98
C ILE A 88 -0.56 -16.34 1.53
N ILE A 89 0.26 -15.71 2.37
CA ILE A 89 1.72 -15.59 2.20
C ILE A 89 2.39 -16.32 3.35
N ALA A 90 3.15 -17.37 3.07
CA ALA A 90 3.99 -18.02 4.07
C ALA A 90 5.16 -17.08 4.41
N LEU A 91 5.30 -16.70 5.69
CA LEU A 91 6.40 -15.85 6.13
C LEU A 91 7.72 -16.64 6.28
N ARG A 92 7.67 -17.97 6.10
CA ARG A 92 8.80 -18.92 6.09
C ARG A 92 9.75 -18.76 7.30
N ARG A 93 9.23 -18.27 8.42
CA ARG A 93 9.91 -18.25 9.72
C ARG A 93 9.64 -19.58 10.41
N ALA A 94 10.45 -20.60 10.14
CA ALA A 94 10.37 -21.84 10.89
C ALA A 94 11.25 -21.72 12.13
N TYR A 95 10.64 -21.62 13.32
CA TYR A 95 11.35 -21.74 14.58
C TYR A 95 10.79 -22.92 15.37
N PRO A 96 11.58 -23.99 15.57
CA PRO A 96 11.15 -25.11 16.40
C PRO A 96 11.13 -24.68 17.87
N VAL A 97 10.00 -24.84 18.55
CA VAL A 97 9.91 -24.71 20.02
C VAL A 97 9.57 -26.07 20.58
N ASN A 98 10.44 -26.62 21.44
CA ASN A 98 10.29 -27.95 22.04
C ASN A 98 10.01 -29.06 21.00
N GLY A 99 10.65 -28.99 19.82
CA GLY A 99 10.49 -29.96 18.73
C GLY A 99 9.23 -29.81 17.87
N THR A 100 8.35 -28.84 18.18
CA THR A 100 7.17 -28.52 17.35
C THR A 100 7.51 -27.42 16.35
N LYS A 101 7.21 -27.64 15.07
CA LYS A 101 7.34 -26.63 14.01
C LYS A 101 6.10 -25.74 14.03
N TYR A 102 6.34 -24.43 14.01
CA TYR A 102 5.29 -23.43 13.85
C TYR A 102 5.47 -22.75 12.50
N THR A 103 4.34 -22.45 11.86
CA THR A 103 4.31 -21.77 10.56
C THR A 103 3.53 -20.49 10.69
N ASP A 104 4.20 -19.37 10.40
CA ASP A 104 3.57 -18.06 10.28
C ASP A 104 3.11 -17.82 8.83
N VAL A 105 1.86 -17.41 8.69
CA VAL A 105 1.30 -16.93 7.43
C VAL A 105 0.69 -15.54 7.59
N GLU A 106 0.85 -14.71 6.56
CA GLU A 106 0.06 -13.50 6.40
C GLU A 106 -1.20 -13.82 5.60
N LEU A 107 -2.36 -13.56 6.20
CA LEU A 107 -3.67 -13.72 5.58
C LEU A 107 -4.20 -12.34 5.17
N ARG A 108 -4.62 -12.20 3.91
CA ARG A 108 -5.19 -10.97 3.35
C ARG A 108 -6.57 -11.22 2.75
N ASP A 109 -7.62 -10.53 3.22
CA ASP A 109 -8.93 -10.53 2.55
C ASP A 109 -8.92 -9.60 1.34
N ILE A 110 -9.05 -10.18 0.15
CA ILE A 110 -8.98 -9.46 -1.12
C ILE A 110 -10.17 -8.50 -1.26
N VAL A 111 -11.35 -8.87 -0.76
CA VAL A 111 -12.56 -8.05 -0.86
C VAL A 111 -12.41 -6.79 -0.01
N THR A 112 -11.96 -6.95 1.23
CA THR A 112 -11.67 -5.84 2.14
C THR A 112 -10.58 -4.93 1.60
N LEU A 113 -9.47 -5.50 1.09
CA LEU A 113 -8.38 -4.70 0.52
C LEU A 113 -8.85 -3.88 -0.68
N ASN A 114 -9.64 -4.47 -1.58
CA ASN A 114 -10.19 -3.76 -2.72
C ASN A 114 -11.14 -2.62 -2.30
N ALA A 115 -11.98 -2.85 -1.29
CA ALA A 115 -12.86 -1.81 -0.76
C ALA A 115 -12.07 -0.64 -0.15
N ARG A 116 -11.00 -0.93 0.62
CA ARG A 116 -10.10 0.10 1.17
C ARG A 116 -9.35 0.86 0.08
N TYR A 117 -8.84 0.17 -0.94
CA TYR A 117 -8.20 0.79 -2.09
C TYR A 117 -9.14 1.74 -2.82
N LYS A 118 -10.37 1.31 -3.11
CA LYS A 118 -11.39 2.17 -3.75
C LYS A 118 -11.68 3.42 -2.93
N LYS A 119 -11.79 3.29 -1.60
CA LYS A 119 -11.98 4.45 -0.73
C LYS A 119 -10.79 5.41 -0.81
N MET A 120 -9.56 4.89 -0.74
CA MET A 120 -8.35 5.70 -0.86
C MET A 120 -8.24 6.40 -2.21
N ASP A 121 -8.58 5.72 -3.31
CA ASP A 121 -8.63 6.33 -4.65
C ASP A 121 -9.69 7.44 -4.74
N LEU A 122 -10.87 7.24 -4.14
CA LEU A 122 -11.91 8.28 -4.07
C LEU A 122 -11.46 9.50 -3.25
N ASP A 123 -10.81 9.27 -2.10
CA ASP A 123 -10.28 10.35 -1.26
C ASP A 123 -9.20 11.15 -2.01
N VAL A 124 -8.26 10.48 -2.69
CA VAL A 124 -7.26 11.15 -3.54
C VAL A 124 -7.92 11.95 -4.66
N ARG A 125 -8.90 11.38 -5.37
CA ARG A 125 -9.64 12.09 -6.43
C ARG A 125 -10.36 13.33 -5.92
N LYS A 126 -10.91 13.29 -4.70
CA LYS A 126 -11.53 14.44 -4.06
C LYS A 126 -10.51 15.57 -3.87
N TYR A 127 -9.33 15.28 -3.31
CA TYR A 127 -8.29 16.30 -3.13
C TYR A 127 -7.80 16.87 -4.47
N ARG A 128 -7.56 16.01 -5.46
CA ARG A 128 -7.16 16.45 -6.81
C ARG A 128 -8.20 17.36 -7.45
N SER A 129 -9.48 17.05 -7.28
CA SER A 129 -10.57 17.90 -7.78
C SER A 129 -10.58 19.28 -7.12
N ILE A 130 -10.33 19.36 -5.80
CA ILE A 130 -10.26 20.65 -5.08
C ILE A 130 -9.04 21.44 -5.55
N MET A 131 -7.87 20.82 -5.61
CA MET A 131 -6.64 21.48 -6.08
C MET A 131 -6.74 21.94 -7.53
N GLY A 132 -7.40 21.15 -8.39
CA GLY A 132 -7.65 21.54 -9.78
C GLY A 132 -8.63 22.71 -9.94
N MET A 133 -9.49 22.99 -8.95
CA MET A 133 -10.35 24.18 -8.94
C MET A 133 -9.59 25.47 -8.59
N LEU A 134 -8.47 25.36 -7.86
CA LEU A 134 -7.62 26.52 -7.51
C LEU A 134 -6.89 27.09 -8.74
N ALA A 135 -6.69 26.26 -9.78
CA ALA A 135 -5.90 26.61 -10.97
C ALA A 135 -4.48 27.10 -10.66
N GLU A 136 -3.91 26.63 -9.54
CA GLU A 136 -2.54 26.92 -9.12
C GLU A 136 -1.57 25.82 -9.58
N TYR A 137 -0.29 26.17 -9.58
CA TYR A 137 0.82 25.23 -9.74
C TYR A 137 1.35 24.82 -8.37
N PHE A 138 1.73 23.55 -8.26
CA PHE A 138 2.23 22.92 -7.06
C PHE A 138 3.61 22.36 -7.31
N PHE A 139 4.38 22.17 -6.23
CA PHE A 139 5.62 21.41 -6.28
C PHE A 139 5.70 20.39 -5.15
N GLU A 140 6.44 19.32 -5.40
CA GLU A 140 6.83 18.30 -4.43
C GLU A 140 8.36 18.12 -4.49
N TYR A 141 9.00 17.95 -3.33
CA TYR A 141 10.42 17.62 -3.23
C TYR A 141 10.60 16.43 -2.30
N ASN A 142 11.36 15.42 -2.74
CA ASN A 142 11.72 14.27 -1.93
C ASN A 142 13.19 14.33 -1.49
N PRO A 143 13.48 14.61 -0.22
CA PRO A 143 14.86 14.72 0.25
C PRO A 143 15.65 13.41 0.21
N SER A 144 14.98 12.25 0.15
CA SER A 144 15.68 10.96 0.15
C SER A 144 16.37 10.65 -1.17
N ASP A 145 15.85 11.17 -2.28
CA ASP A 145 16.34 10.89 -3.64
C ASP A 145 16.60 12.16 -4.47
N GLY A 146 16.38 13.35 -3.92
CA GLY A 146 16.64 14.64 -4.58
C GLY A 146 15.58 15.04 -5.62
N MET A 147 14.52 14.24 -5.80
CA MET A 147 13.56 14.47 -6.88
C MET A 147 12.64 15.65 -6.58
N PHE A 148 12.61 16.60 -7.52
CA PHE A 148 11.67 17.72 -7.57
C PHE A 148 10.63 17.47 -8.66
N THR A 149 9.36 17.74 -8.36
CA THR A 149 8.25 17.67 -9.33
C THR A 149 7.47 18.98 -9.29
N PHE A 150 7.27 19.61 -10.44
CA PHE A 150 6.39 20.76 -10.63
C PHE A 150 5.18 20.34 -11.47
N PHE A 151 3.97 20.63 -11.01
CA PHE A 151 2.75 20.10 -11.61
C PHE A 151 1.53 20.98 -11.34
N CYS A 152 0.47 20.77 -12.11
CA CYS A 152 -0.85 21.32 -11.81
C CYS A 152 -1.90 20.21 -11.87
N TYR A 153 -3.06 20.43 -11.27
CA TYR A 153 -4.18 19.50 -11.38
C TYR A 153 -5.16 19.95 -12.45
N ARG A 154 -5.43 19.06 -13.41
CA ARG A 154 -6.47 19.26 -14.45
C ARG A 154 -7.51 18.15 -14.29
N GLY A 155 -8.62 18.47 -13.63
CA GLY A 155 -9.62 17.48 -13.24
C GLY A 155 -9.08 16.50 -12.18
N TYR A 156 -9.05 15.19 -12.49
CA TYR A 156 -8.60 14.14 -11.57
C TYR A 156 -7.15 13.69 -11.77
N ARG A 157 -6.40 14.35 -12.66
CA ARG A 157 -5.02 13.98 -13.02
C ARG A 157 -4.05 15.09 -12.65
N ALA A 158 -2.91 14.69 -12.10
CA ALA A 158 -1.73 15.54 -12.02
C ALA A 158 -1.14 15.63 -13.44
N ASP A 159 -0.95 16.85 -13.91
CA ASP A 159 -0.22 17.15 -15.13
C ASP A 159 1.19 17.58 -14.73
N ASN A 160 2.15 16.68 -14.87
CA ASN A 160 3.54 16.90 -14.49
C ASN A 160 4.22 17.75 -15.57
N ILE A 161 4.66 18.93 -15.18
CA ILE A 161 5.33 19.90 -16.06
C ILE A 161 6.83 19.61 -16.07
N GLU A 162 7.39 19.36 -14.89
CA GLU A 162 8.81 19.03 -14.71
C GLU A 162 8.95 17.95 -13.63
N LYS A 163 9.86 16.99 -13.85
CA LYS A 163 10.23 15.98 -12.85
C LYS A 163 11.67 15.54 -13.07
N ALA A 164 12.57 16.03 -12.23
CA ALA A 164 14.00 15.73 -12.29
C ALA A 164 14.66 15.95 -10.93
N ASP A 165 15.96 15.70 -10.84
CA ASP A 165 16.76 16.13 -9.69
C ASP A 165 16.68 17.65 -9.52
N ILE A 166 16.53 18.12 -8.27
CA ILE A 166 16.30 19.53 -7.97
C ILE A 166 17.43 20.45 -8.45
N ASP A 167 18.68 19.98 -8.46
CA ASP A 167 19.82 20.75 -8.96
C ASP A 167 19.81 20.85 -10.49
N GLU A 168 19.36 19.81 -11.19
CA GLU A 168 19.17 19.84 -12.64
C GLU A 168 18.04 20.80 -13.06
N VAL A 169 16.98 20.89 -12.26
CA VAL A 169 15.90 21.86 -12.48
C VAL A 169 16.42 23.29 -12.30
N LEU A 170 17.11 23.56 -11.19
CA LEU A 170 17.70 24.88 -10.91
C LEU A 170 18.64 25.32 -12.03
N LYS A 171 19.53 24.42 -12.45
CA LYS A 171 20.48 24.66 -13.54
C LYS A 171 19.77 25.04 -14.84
N ARG A 172 18.73 24.30 -15.25
CA ARG A 172 17.96 24.60 -16.46
C ARG A 172 17.25 25.95 -16.40
N LEU A 173 16.63 26.28 -15.26
CA LEU A 173 15.96 27.57 -15.08
C LEU A 173 16.91 28.76 -15.30
N ILE A 174 18.17 28.62 -14.87
CA ILE A 174 19.20 29.64 -15.05
C ILE A 174 19.74 29.64 -16.49
N GLU A 175 20.09 28.47 -17.04
CA GLU A 175 20.70 28.34 -18.37
C GLU A 175 19.75 28.75 -19.50
N GLU A 176 18.46 28.42 -19.37
CA GLU A 176 17.41 28.77 -20.32
C GLU A 176 16.91 30.23 -20.17
N LYS A 177 17.46 30.97 -19.20
CA LYS A 177 17.12 32.36 -18.89
C LYS A 177 15.63 32.54 -18.58
N HIS A 178 15.07 31.61 -17.81
CA HIS A 178 13.71 31.74 -17.29
C HIS A 178 13.60 32.77 -16.15
N VAL A 179 14.75 33.14 -15.57
CA VAL A 179 14.92 34.11 -14.49
C VAL A 179 16.21 34.89 -14.74
N ASP A 180 16.18 36.21 -14.53
CA ASP A 180 17.33 37.11 -14.77
C ASP A 180 17.58 38.12 -13.63
N GLY A 181 18.78 38.73 -13.65
CA GLY A 181 19.18 39.78 -12.71
C GLY A 181 19.02 39.38 -11.24
N ASP A 182 18.46 40.29 -10.44
CA ASP A 182 18.23 40.11 -9.00
C ASP A 182 17.28 38.94 -8.68
N ASN A 183 16.52 38.42 -9.65
CA ASN A 183 15.65 37.27 -9.43
C ASN A 183 16.43 35.94 -9.36
N ILE A 184 17.67 35.88 -9.87
CA ILE A 184 18.52 34.69 -9.77
C ILE A 184 18.84 34.39 -8.29
N ASP A 185 19.19 35.40 -7.50
CA ASP A 185 19.47 35.24 -6.07
C ASP A 185 18.22 34.79 -5.29
N LYS A 186 17.05 35.30 -5.68
CA LYS A 186 15.76 34.86 -5.11
C LYS A 186 15.45 33.40 -5.48
N LEU A 187 15.76 32.98 -6.71
CA LEU A 187 15.60 31.60 -7.15
C LEU A 187 16.50 30.64 -6.34
N TYR A 188 17.76 31.02 -6.13
CA TYR A 188 18.65 30.25 -5.24
C TYR A 188 18.09 30.16 -3.83
N MET A 189 17.62 31.28 -3.26
CA MET A 189 17.00 31.29 -1.94
C MET A 189 15.77 30.37 -1.89
N LEU A 190 14.91 30.38 -2.90
CA LEU A 190 13.75 29.48 -2.99
C LEU A 190 14.19 28.00 -2.96
N PHE A 191 15.16 27.62 -3.80
CA PHE A 191 15.61 26.23 -3.90
C PHE A 191 16.33 25.76 -2.62
N GLU A 192 17.11 26.62 -1.97
CA GLU A 192 17.72 26.31 -0.67
C GLU A 192 16.68 26.10 0.44
N LYS A 193 15.62 26.91 0.47
CA LYS A 193 14.50 26.74 1.39
C LYS A 193 13.73 25.44 1.16
N ILE A 194 13.54 25.05 -0.11
CA ILE A 194 12.93 23.77 -0.47
C ILE A 194 13.83 22.60 -0.01
N LYS A 195 15.12 22.65 -0.35
CA LYS A 195 16.09 21.58 0.01
C LYS A 195 16.23 21.38 1.51
N SER A 196 16.21 22.48 2.28
CA SER A 196 16.27 22.44 3.74
C SER A 196 14.96 22.01 4.40
N CYS A 197 13.90 21.75 3.62
CA CYS A 197 12.58 21.37 4.12
C CYS A 197 12.01 22.40 5.11
N GLU A 198 12.25 23.68 4.87
CA GLU A 198 11.74 24.75 5.71
C GLU A 198 10.20 24.69 5.76
N ALA A 199 9.63 24.69 6.96
CA ALA A 199 8.21 24.39 7.17
C ALA A 199 7.25 25.39 6.52
N SER A 200 7.67 26.65 6.34
CA SER A 200 6.89 27.70 5.69
C SER A 200 7.79 28.82 5.23
N PHE A 201 7.66 29.24 3.98
CA PHE A 201 8.35 30.38 3.41
C PHE A 201 7.55 31.01 2.29
N THR A 202 7.90 32.25 1.93
CA THR A 202 7.34 32.95 0.77
C THR A 202 8.50 33.62 0.03
N VAL A 203 8.56 33.41 -1.28
CA VAL A 203 9.53 34.05 -2.17
C VAL A 203 8.77 34.60 -3.36
N GLU A 204 8.93 35.88 -3.63
CA GLU A 204 8.34 36.54 -4.80
C GLU A 204 9.41 36.74 -5.87
N LEU A 205 9.28 36.03 -6.98
CA LEU A 205 10.18 36.06 -8.12
C LEU A 205 9.43 36.44 -9.38
N GLU A 206 10.07 37.24 -10.24
CA GLU A 206 9.57 37.51 -11.58
C GLU A 206 10.19 36.49 -12.53
N THR A 207 9.36 35.90 -13.39
CA THR A 207 9.75 34.89 -14.37
C THR A 207 8.99 35.11 -15.68
N ASN A 208 9.54 34.60 -16.77
CA ASN A 208 8.93 34.63 -18.11
C ASN A 208 8.25 33.30 -18.49
N ILE A 209 8.08 32.38 -17.53
CA ILE A 209 7.35 31.11 -17.66
C ILE A 209 5.83 31.32 -17.76
#